data_AF-A0AAN8Z051-F1
#
_entry.id   AF-A0AAN8Z051-F1
#
_cell.length_a   1.000
_cell.length_b   1.000
_cell.length_c   1.000
_cell.angle_alpha   90.00
_cell.angle_beta   90.00
_cell.angle_gamma   90.00
#
_symmetry.space_group_name_H-M   'P 1'
#
loop_
_entity.id
_entity.type
_entity.pdbx_description
1 polymer ?
#
loop_
_entity_poly.entity_id
_entity_poly.type
_entity_poly.pdbx_seq_one_letter_code
_entity_poly.pdbx_strand_id
1 'polypeptide(L)' 'MEDARYLFDRMPEKNVISWSIIIDGYVQHGNPKEALSLFRKMLYGGQKPDKVAVMDAPMACA' A
#
# COMPACT_ATOMS: atom_id res chain seq x y z
N MET A 1 1.67 10.35 8.06
CA MET A 1 0.88 9.36 7.29
C MET A 1 -0.55 9.82 6.98
N GLU A 2 -1.20 10.62 7.84
CA GLU A 2 -2.58 11.08 7.62
C GLU A 2 -2.75 11.90 6.32
N ASP A 3 -1.86 12.86 6.06
CA ASP A 3 -1.91 13.67 4.82
C ASP A 3 -1.67 12.83 3.55
N ALA A 4 -0.68 11.92 3.59
CA ALA A 4 -0.40 11.02 2.48
C ALA A 4 -1.60 10.11 2.19
N ARG A 5 -2.27 9.61 3.24
CA ARG A 5 -3.48 8.81 3.10
C ARG A 5 -4.65 9.61 2.54
N TYR A 6 -4.84 10.83 3.02
CA TYR A 6 -5.88 11.73 2.53
C TYR A 6 -5.73 12.06 1.04
N LEU A 7 -4.49 12.34 0.59
CA LEU A 7 -4.20 12.55 -0.82
C LEU A 7 -4.43 11.28 -1.64
N PHE A 8 -3.96 10.13 -1.15
CA PHE A 8 -4.14 8.84 -1.79
C PHE A 8 -5.62 8.50 -2.00
N ASP A 9 -6.46 8.62 -0.97
CA ASP A 9 -7.89 8.30 -1.07
C ASP A 9 -8.59 9.18 -2.13
N ARG A 10 -8.22 10.47 -2.24
CA ARG A 10 -8.79 11.42 -3.21
C ARG A 10 -8.24 11.30 -4.63
N MET A 11 -7.23 10.47 -4.89
CA MET A 11 -6.76 10.26 -6.27
C MET A 11 -7.88 9.61 -7.11
N PRO A 12 -8.30 10.22 -8.24
CA PRO A 12 -9.34 9.68 -9.10
C PRO A 12 -8.90 8.35 -9.73
N GLU A 13 -7.62 8.25 -10.08
CA GLU A 13 -6.98 7.04 -10.57
C GLU A 13 -5.75 6.75 -9.71
N LYS A 14 -5.71 5.56 -9.12
CA LYS A 14 -4.58 5.06 -8.33
C LYS A 14 -3.82 4.07 -9.22
N ASN A 15 -2.54 4.33 -9.44
CA ASN A 15 -1.65 3.44 -10.18
C ASN A 15 -0.72 2.67 -9.24
N VAL A 16 0.02 1.71 -9.79
CA VAL A 16 0.96 0.84 -9.06
C VAL A 16 1.92 1.64 -8.17
N ILE A 17 2.44 2.77 -8.67
CA ILE A 17 3.36 3.63 -7.92
C ILE A 17 2.67 4.25 -6.70
N SER A 18 1.47 4.81 -6.88
CA SER A 18 0.72 5.41 -5.77
C SER A 18 0.39 4.41 -4.66
N TRP A 19 0.07 3.15 -5.04
CA TRP A 19 -0.12 2.07 -4.09
C TRP A 19 1.18 1.70 -3.36
N SER A 20 2.28 1.52 -4.10
CA SER A 20 3.57 1.18 -3.50
C SER A 20 4.02 2.24 -2.48
N ILE A 21 3.88 3.53 -2.80
CA ILE A 21 4.26 4.61 -1.90
C ILE A 21 3.42 4.58 -0.61
N ILE A 22 2.10 4.43 -0.71
CA ILE A 22 1.27 4.46 0.49
C ILE A 22 1.49 3.21 1.35
N ILE A 23 1.68 2.04 0.73
CA ILE A 23 1.94 0.77 1.43
C ILE A 23 3.28 0.84 2.16
N ASP A 24 4.36 1.19 1.47
CA ASP A 24 5.70 1.36 2.03
C ASP A 24 5.70 2.37 3.19
N GLY A 25 5.00 3.50 3.01
CA GLY A 25 4.82 4.49 4.07
C GLY A 25 4.20 3.91 5.34
N TYR A 26 3.21 3.01 5.25
CA TYR A 26 2.61 2.37 6.42
C TYR A 26 3.56 1.36 7.07
N VAL A 27 4.36 0.65 6.30
CA VAL A 27 5.34 -0.31 6.80
C VAL A 27 6.42 0.39 7.60
N GLN A 28 7.03 1.43 7.01
CA GLN A 28 8.09 2.20 7.66
C GLN A 28 7.63 2.90 8.94
N HIS A 29 6.33 3.20 9.05
CA HIS A 29 5.72 3.78 10.26
C HIS A 29 5.23 2.73 11.27
N GLY A 30 5.56 1.45 11.10
CA GLY A 30 5.20 0.39 12.04
C GLY A 30 3.72 0.01 12.02
N ASN A 31 3.04 0.25 10.90
CA ASN A 31 1.61 -0.03 10.71
C ASN A 31 1.36 -1.11 9.63
N PRO A 32 1.95 -2.32 9.76
CA PRO A 32 1.90 -3.36 8.72
C PRO A 32 0.48 -3.87 8.43
N LYS A 33 -0.44 -3.80 9.41
CA LYS A 33 -1.85 -4.19 9.21
C LYS A 33 -2.55 -3.31 8.18
N GLU A 34 -2.30 -2.00 8.22
CA GLU A 34 -2.89 -1.06 7.28
C GLU A 34 -2.21 -1.17 5.91
N ALA A 35 -0.89 -1.41 5.88
CA ALA A 35 -0.16 -1.73 4.66
C ALA A 35 -0.75 -2.97 3.95
N LEU A 36 -1.00 -4.06 4.69
CA LEU A 36 -1.60 -5.29 4.16
C LEU A 36 -3.04 -5.05 3.67
N SER A 37 -3.83 -4.27 4.42
CA SER A 37 -5.19 -3.87 4.02
C SER A 37 -5.19 -3.14 2.67
N LEU A 38 -4.25 -2.22 2.47
CA LEU A 38 -4.07 -1.49 1.21
C LEU A 38 -3.56 -2.40 0.08
N PHE A 39 -2.58 -3.24 0.34
CA PHE A 39 -2.09 -4.22 -0.63
C PHE A 39 -3.22 -5.14 -1.12
N ARG A 40 -4.08 -5.60 -0.21
CA ARG A 40 -5.24 -6.42 -0.58
C ARG A 40 -6.24 -5.64 -1.44
N LYS A 41 -6.50 -4.36 -1.15
CA LYS A 41 -7.36 -3.50 -1.97
C LYS A 41 -6.77 -3.30 -3.38
N MET A 42 -5.46 -3.13 -3.48
CA MET A 42 -4.76 -3.05 -4.77
C MET A 42 -5.01 -4.31 -5.61
N LEU A 43 -4.87 -5.50 -5.01
CA LEU A 43 -5.10 -6.78 -5.67
C LEU A 43 -6.55 -6.96 -6.13
N TYR A 44 -7.54 -6.64 -5.29
CA TYR A 44 -8.96 -6.72 -5.66
C TYR A 44 -9.34 -5.70 -6.74
N GLY A 45 -8.63 -4.58 -6.83
CA GLY A 45 -8.77 -3.61 -7.92
C GLY A 45 -8.14 -4.05 -9.24
N GLY A 46 -7.62 -5.29 -9.33
CA GLY A 46 -6.97 -5.82 -10.53
C GLY A 46 -5.59 -5.22 -10.82
N GLN A 47 -5.03 -4.45 -9.88
CA GLN A 47 -3.71 -3.85 -10.05
C GLN A 47 -2.64 -4.86 -9.64
N LYS A 48 -1.74 -5.15 -10.58
CA LYS A 48 -0.62 -6.05 -10.35
C LYS A 48 0.42 -5.31 -9.51
N PRO A 49 0.77 -5.79 -8.30
CA PRO A 49 1.80 -5.14 -7.51
C PRO A 49 3.14 -5.25 -8.24
N ASP A 50 3.89 -4.15 -8.29
CA ASP A 50 5.30 -4.22 -8.67
C ASP A 50 6.12 -4.88 -7.55
N LYS A 51 7.29 -5.43 -7.89
CA LYS A 51 8.16 -6.26 -7.02
C LYS A 51 8.33 -5.73 -5.60
N VAL A 52 8.33 -4.41 -5.40
CA VAL A 52 8.48 -3.77 -4.09
C VAL A 52 7.35 -4.12 -3.11
N ALA A 53 6.10 -4.18 -3.57
CA ALA A 53 4.96 -4.44 -2.69
C ALA A 53 4.86 -5.92 -2.24
N VAL A 54 5.44 -6.85 -3.00
CA VAL A 54 5.50 -8.27 -2.67
C VAL A 54 6.56 -8.56 -1.60
N MET A 55 7.65 -7.79 -1.58
CA MET A 55 8.74 -7.94 -0.61
C MET A 55 8.33 -7.58 0.81
N ASP A 56 7.27 -6.78 0.96
CA ASP A 56 6.77 -6.31 2.26
C ASP A 56 5.71 -7.22 2.90
N ALA A 57 5.00 -7.98 2.08
CA ALA A 57 4.01 -8.96 2.54
C ALA A 57 4.52 -9.96 3.61
N PRO A 58 5.76 -10.49 3.55
CA PRO A 58 6.23 -11.42 4.58
C PRO A 58 6.55 -10.77 5.94
N MET A 59 6.85 -9.47 6.03
CA MET A 59 7.08 -8.79 7.32
C MET A 59 5.79 -8.58 8.12
N ALA A 60 4.62 -8.64 7.47
CA ALA A 60 3.33 -8.59 8.15
C ALA A 60 2.95 -9.90 8.86
N CYS A 61 3.71 -10.99 8.66
CA CYS A 61 3.45 -12.31 9.24
C CYS A 61 4.43 -12.71 10.37
N ALA A 62 5.31 -11.81 10.80
CA ALA A 62 6.28 -12.06 11.88
C ALA A 62 5.82 -11.49 13.23
#